data_AF-A0AAF0FTU8-F1
#
_entry.id   AF-A0AAF0FTU8-F1
#
_cell.length_a   1.000
_cell.length_b   1.000
_cell.length_c   1.000
_cell.angle_alpha   90.00
_cell.angle_beta   90.00
_cell.angle_gamma   90.00
#
_symmetry.space_group_name_H-M   'P 1'
#
loop_
_entity.id
_entity.type
_entity.pdbx_description
1 polymer ?
#
loop_
_entity_poly.entity_id
_entity_poly.type
_entity_poly.pdbx_seq_one_letter_code
_entity_poly.pdbx_strand_id
1 'polypeptide(L)'
;MINAIVHADYSQEGAPIRVSFFYDRIEIENPGILLPGMTVEDVKQGVSRIRNRVIARVFSELDLIEQWGSGFRRILKVAEKLGLPEPEIIEIGMRIRVTVYLAENIEVKSSGKVTEQVTPQVKRLLSCLKKKPLSVKGAMEVLGLNHRPTFVYDYLKPATDDGFVEMTQPDSQKSPTQKYRLTKKGKALLLKTDGDEQ
;
A
#
# COMPACT_ATOMS: atom_id res chain seq x y z
N MET A 1 -7.95 -6.82 -9.05
CA MET A 1 -8.57 -6.41 -7.77
C MET A 1 -8.98 -7.59 -6.88
N ILE A 2 -9.91 -8.46 -7.31
CA ILE A 2 -10.43 -9.57 -6.50
C ILE A 2 -9.33 -10.47 -5.92
N ASN A 3 -8.32 -10.80 -6.74
CA ASN A 3 -7.17 -11.60 -6.31
C ASN A 3 -6.44 -10.96 -5.11
N ALA A 4 -6.31 -9.63 -5.07
CA ALA A 4 -5.68 -8.95 -3.94
C ALA A 4 -6.52 -9.11 -2.66
N ILE A 5 -7.84 -8.93 -2.76
CA ILE A 5 -8.77 -9.05 -1.62
C ILE A 5 -8.75 -10.47 -1.03
N VAL A 6 -8.76 -11.49 -1.89
CA VAL A 6 -8.79 -12.89 -1.46
C VAL A 6 -7.49 -13.33 -0.80
N HIS A 7 -6.36 -12.79 -1.23
CA HIS A 7 -5.04 -13.21 -0.75
C HIS A 7 -4.40 -12.28 0.28
N ALA A 8 -5.06 -11.17 0.65
CA ALA A 8 -4.58 -10.22 1.64
C ALA A 8 -4.35 -10.83 3.02
N ASP A 9 -3.30 -10.40 3.70
CA ASP A 9 -3.03 -10.73 5.09
C ASP A 9 -3.77 -9.79 6.04
N TYR A 10 -5.03 -10.09 6.33
CA TYR A 10 -5.84 -9.28 7.24
C TYR A 10 -5.40 -9.36 8.71
N SER A 11 -4.43 -10.22 9.06
CA SER A 11 -3.84 -10.23 10.40
C SER A 11 -2.91 -9.03 10.66
N GLN A 12 -2.42 -8.38 9.60
CA GLN A 12 -1.62 -7.16 9.70
C GLN A 12 -2.53 -5.96 9.89
N GLU A 13 -2.91 -5.69 11.15
CA GLU A 13 -3.80 -4.59 11.51
C GLU A 13 -3.29 -3.25 10.97
N GLY A 14 -4.18 -2.53 10.28
CA GLY A 14 -3.84 -1.24 9.69
C GLY A 14 -2.91 -1.33 8.47
N ALA A 15 -2.74 -2.50 7.85
CA ALA A 15 -2.05 -2.62 6.57
C ALA A 15 -3.07 -2.70 5.42
N PRO A 16 -3.32 -1.61 4.65
CA PRO A 16 -4.29 -1.64 3.57
C PRO A 16 -3.73 -2.33 2.31
N ILE A 17 -4.64 -2.81 1.47
CA ILE A 17 -4.35 -3.07 0.05
C ILE A 17 -4.19 -1.71 -0.62
N ARG A 18 -3.06 -1.45 -1.27
CA ARG A 18 -2.77 -0.19 -1.95
C ARG A 18 -2.81 -0.38 -3.45
N VAL A 19 -3.46 0.55 -4.14
CA VAL A 19 -3.48 0.60 -5.60
C VAL A 19 -2.90 1.95 -6.02
N SER A 20 -1.75 1.90 -6.69
CA SER A 20 -1.02 3.07 -7.14
C SER A 20 -1.08 3.15 -8.65
N PHE A 21 -1.47 4.31 -9.17
CA PHE A 21 -1.52 4.60 -10.60
C PHE A 21 -0.31 5.44 -10.98
N PHE A 22 0.47 4.94 -11.93
CA PHE A 22 1.57 5.66 -12.56
C PHE A 22 1.21 5.92 -14.02
N TYR A 23 2.03 6.73 -14.69
CA TYR A 23 1.81 7.08 -16.10
C TYR A 23 1.90 5.85 -17.01
N ASP A 24 2.73 4.87 -16.68
CA ASP A 24 3.05 3.68 -17.47
C ASP A 24 2.55 2.35 -16.88
N ARG A 25 2.08 2.36 -15.63
CA ARG A 25 1.73 1.11 -14.92
C ARG A 25 0.76 1.33 -13.76
N ILE A 26 0.16 0.24 -13.33
CA ILE A 26 -0.63 0.12 -12.11
C ILE A 26 0.10 -0.84 -11.18
N GLU A 27 0.34 -0.42 -9.94
CA GLU A 27 0.90 -1.28 -8.89
C GLU A 27 -0.19 -1.60 -7.87
N ILE A 28 -0.39 -2.88 -7.59
CA ILE A 28 -1.29 -3.38 -6.56
C ILE A 28 -0.43 -4.03 -5.47
N GLU A 29 -0.44 -3.44 -4.28
CA GLU A 29 0.35 -3.90 -3.14
C GLU A 29 -0.55 -4.44 -2.03
N ASN A 30 -0.32 -5.69 -1.66
CA ASN A 30 -1.13 -6.45 -0.72
C ASN A 30 -0.35 -6.71 0.58
N PRO A 31 -0.93 -6.53 1.78
CA PRO A 31 -0.32 -7.04 3.00
C PRO A 31 -0.13 -8.56 2.91
N GLY A 32 1.01 -9.04 3.42
CA GLY A 32 1.40 -10.44 3.42
C GLY A 32 2.50 -10.78 2.43
N ILE A 33 3.11 -11.93 2.65
CA ILE A 33 4.05 -12.60 1.73
C ILE A 33 3.37 -13.81 1.08
N LEU A 34 4.04 -14.47 0.13
CA LEU A 34 3.59 -15.75 -0.40
C LEU A 34 3.47 -16.76 0.75
N LEU A 35 2.49 -17.66 0.65
CA LEU A 35 2.32 -18.69 1.67
C LEU A 35 3.56 -19.60 1.68
N PRO A 36 4.01 -20.11 2.85
CA PRO A 36 5.18 -20.99 2.92
C PRO A 36 5.08 -22.15 1.92
N GLY A 37 6.16 -22.32 1.13
CA GLY A 37 6.24 -23.31 0.06
C GLY A 37 5.59 -22.90 -1.27
N MET A 38 5.20 -21.64 -1.44
CA MET A 38 4.83 -21.06 -2.74
C MET A 38 5.96 -20.17 -3.26
N THR A 39 6.22 -20.26 -4.57
CA THR A 39 7.14 -19.38 -5.30
C THR A 39 6.37 -18.44 -6.24
N VAL A 40 7.06 -17.44 -6.80
CA VAL A 40 6.48 -16.58 -7.84
C VAL A 40 6.16 -17.40 -9.09
N GLU A 41 7.02 -18.34 -9.45
CA GLU A 41 6.85 -19.26 -10.57
C GLU A 41 5.58 -20.11 -10.41
N ASP A 42 5.30 -20.59 -9.19
CA ASP A 42 4.06 -21.33 -8.91
C ASP A 42 2.82 -20.47 -9.22
N VAL A 43 2.83 -19.19 -8.81
CA VAL A 43 1.73 -18.26 -9.08
C VAL A 43 1.59 -17.98 -10.58
N LYS A 44 2.71 -17.83 -11.31
CA LYS A 44 2.71 -17.71 -12.78
C LYS A 44 2.12 -18.96 -13.44
N GLN A 45 2.46 -20.12 -12.90
CA GLN A 45 1.87 -21.40 -13.27
C GLN A 45 0.47 -21.61 -12.68
N GLY A 46 -0.20 -20.59 -12.14
CA GLY A 46 -1.59 -20.66 -11.68
C GLY A 46 -1.83 -21.61 -10.51
N VAL A 47 -0.78 -22.01 -9.80
CA VAL A 47 -0.93 -22.64 -8.49
C VAL A 47 -1.49 -21.57 -7.55
N SER A 48 -2.55 -21.90 -6.83
CA SER A 48 -3.19 -20.98 -5.91
C SER A 48 -3.50 -21.68 -4.59
N ARG A 49 -3.00 -21.08 -3.51
CA ARG A 49 -3.34 -21.45 -2.14
C ARG A 49 -4.13 -20.32 -1.49
N ILE A 50 -5.37 -20.61 -1.12
CA ILE A 50 -6.31 -19.62 -0.58
C ILE A 50 -5.98 -19.35 0.89
N ARG A 51 -5.63 -18.11 1.21
CA ARG A 51 -5.47 -17.64 2.59
C ARG A 51 -6.82 -17.43 3.28
N ASN A 52 -7.71 -16.68 2.63
CA ASN A 52 -8.99 -16.29 3.22
C ASN A 52 -10.15 -17.11 2.64
N ARG A 53 -10.35 -18.34 3.14
CA ARG A 53 -11.33 -19.30 2.57
C ARG A 53 -12.77 -18.79 2.57
N VAL A 54 -13.18 -18.06 3.62
CA VAL A 54 -14.54 -17.50 3.71
C VAL A 54 -14.75 -16.40 2.67
N ILE A 55 -13.82 -15.45 2.57
CA ILE A 55 -13.87 -14.39 1.55
C ILE A 55 -13.87 -15.02 0.16
N ALA A 56 -12.97 -15.96 -0.09
CA ALA A 56 -12.88 -16.66 -1.37
C ALA A 56 -14.21 -17.34 -1.74
N ARG A 57 -14.87 -18.00 -0.79
CA ARG A 57 -16.18 -18.62 -0.99
C ARG A 57 -17.25 -17.60 -1.35
N VAL A 58 -17.35 -16.48 -0.63
CA VAL A 58 -18.32 -15.41 -0.95
C VAL A 58 -18.12 -14.89 -2.37
N PHE A 59 -16.88 -14.61 -2.77
CA PHE A 59 -16.60 -14.15 -4.13
C PHE A 59 -16.86 -15.22 -5.20
N SER A 60 -16.74 -16.51 -4.86
CA SER A 60 -17.13 -17.60 -5.76
C SER A 60 -18.65 -17.70 -5.89
N GLU A 61 -19.41 -17.55 -4.81
CA GLU A 61 -20.89 -17.57 -4.81
C GLU A 61 -21.49 -16.34 -5.52
N LEU A 62 -20.75 -15.23 -5.60
CA LEU A 62 -21.10 -14.03 -6.36
C LEU A 62 -20.63 -14.08 -7.83
N ASP A 63 -20.14 -15.22 -8.31
CA ASP A 63 -19.59 -15.39 -9.66
C ASP A 63 -18.44 -14.43 -10.02
N LEU A 64 -17.76 -13.87 -9.01
CA LEU A 64 -16.60 -13.00 -9.18
C LEU A 64 -15.30 -13.80 -9.31
N ILE A 65 -15.31 -15.10 -8.99
CA ILE A 65 -14.18 -16.02 -9.14
C ILE A 65 -14.69 -17.29 -9.81
N GLU A 66 -14.41 -17.43 -11.11
CA GLU A 66 -14.83 -18.60 -11.89
C GLU A 66 -13.91 -19.81 -11.68
N GLN A 67 -12.60 -19.57 -11.53
CA GLN A 67 -11.61 -20.65 -11.41
C GLN A 67 -10.40 -20.22 -10.56
N TRP A 68 -10.08 -21.03 -9.56
CA TRP A 68 -8.91 -20.85 -8.69
C TRP A 68 -7.61 -20.79 -9.49
N GLY A 69 -6.73 -19.84 -9.13
CA GLY A 69 -5.43 -19.68 -9.78
C GLY A 69 -5.47 -19.18 -11.23
N SER A 70 -6.65 -18.95 -11.79
CA SER A 70 -6.77 -18.43 -13.15
C SER A 70 -6.52 -16.92 -13.23
N GLY A 71 -6.70 -16.18 -12.13
CA GLY A 71 -6.66 -14.72 -12.11
C GLY A 71 -5.36 -14.14 -12.66
N PHE A 72 -4.21 -14.57 -12.13
CA PHE A 72 -2.91 -14.05 -12.60
C PHE A 72 -2.59 -14.50 -14.02
N ARG A 73 -2.88 -15.75 -14.37
CA ARG A 73 -2.73 -16.26 -15.75
C ARG A 73 -3.56 -15.47 -16.77
N ARG A 74 -4.77 -15.02 -16.41
CA ARG A 74 -5.58 -14.16 -17.28
C ARG A 74 -4.89 -12.81 -17.52
N ILE A 75 -4.29 -12.22 -16.48
CA ILE A 75 -3.53 -10.97 -16.61
C ILE A 75 -2.33 -11.19 -17.55
N LEU A 76 -1.56 -12.27 -17.37
CA LEU A 76 -0.44 -12.62 -18.24
C LEU A 76 -0.88 -12.76 -19.72
N LYS A 77 -1.94 -13.52 -19.99
CA LYS A 77 -2.47 -13.71 -21.35
C LYS A 77 -2.95 -12.41 -21.99
N VAL A 78 -3.58 -11.53 -21.21
CA VAL A 78 -4.03 -10.22 -21.71
C VAL A 78 -2.84 -9.33 -22.03
N ALA A 79 -1.82 -9.30 -21.17
CA ALA A 79 -0.59 -8.55 -21.43
C ALA A 79 0.12 -9.06 -22.70
N GLU A 80 0.28 -10.37 -22.84
CA GLU A 80 0.86 -11.01 -24.03
C GLU A 80 0.09 -10.66 -25.30
N LYS A 81 -1.25 -10.79 -25.27
CA LYS A 81 -2.11 -10.46 -26.42
C LYS A 81 -1.99 -9.00 -26.85
N LEU A 82 -1.75 -8.10 -25.91
CA LEU A 82 -1.59 -6.67 -26.15
C LEU A 82 -0.13 -6.26 -26.43
N GLY A 83 0.81 -7.22 -26.42
CA GLY A 83 2.24 -6.94 -26.61
C GLY A 83 2.87 -6.13 -25.47
N LEU A 84 2.29 -6.19 -24.28
CA LEU A 84 2.75 -5.44 -23.11
C LEU A 84 3.85 -6.20 -22.36
N PRO A 85 4.72 -5.49 -21.62
CA PRO A 85 5.66 -6.15 -20.72
C PRO A 85 4.93 -7.09 -19.75
N GLU A 86 5.59 -8.21 -19.42
CA GLU A 86 5.00 -9.21 -18.53
C GLU A 86 4.74 -8.59 -17.14
N PRO A 87 3.53 -8.75 -16.58
CA PRO A 87 3.25 -8.39 -15.21
C PRO A 87 4.23 -9.01 -14.21
N GLU A 88 4.69 -8.21 -13.25
CA GLU A 88 5.68 -8.63 -12.27
C GLU A 88 5.05 -8.86 -10.90
N ILE A 89 5.59 -9.83 -10.16
CA ILE A 89 5.27 -10.08 -8.75
C ILE A 89 6.57 -10.00 -7.97
N ILE A 90 6.61 -9.14 -6.96
CA ILE A 90 7.76 -8.99 -6.06
C ILE A 90 7.32 -8.96 -4.61
N GLU A 91 8.11 -9.56 -3.73
CA GLU A 91 7.94 -9.47 -2.27
C GLU A 91 8.79 -8.32 -1.73
N ILE A 92 8.16 -7.34 -1.08
CA ILE A 92 8.80 -6.15 -0.53
C ILE A 92 8.54 -6.10 0.97
N GLY A 93 9.48 -6.65 1.75
CA GLY A 93 9.26 -6.83 3.18
C GLY A 93 8.11 -7.81 3.43
N MET A 94 7.07 -7.37 4.15
CA MET A 94 5.89 -8.19 4.47
C MET A 94 4.72 -7.95 3.50
N ARG A 95 5.01 -7.60 2.25
CA ARG A 95 4.01 -7.23 1.24
C ARG A 95 4.33 -7.89 -0.09
N ILE A 96 3.29 -8.22 -0.85
CA ILE A 96 3.40 -8.60 -2.26
C ILE A 96 2.98 -7.41 -3.10
N ARG A 97 3.79 -7.04 -4.08
CA ARG A 97 3.43 -6.08 -5.12
C ARG A 97 3.27 -6.79 -6.45
N VAL A 98 2.15 -6.52 -7.11
CA VAL A 98 1.87 -6.91 -8.49
C VAL A 98 1.91 -5.65 -9.35
N THR A 99 2.74 -5.66 -10.39
CA THR A 99 2.85 -4.54 -11.35
C THR A 99 2.22 -4.96 -12.68
N VAL A 100 1.32 -4.13 -13.21
CA VAL A 100 0.69 -4.31 -14.52
C VAL A 100 0.96 -3.07 -15.36
N TYR A 101 1.58 -3.24 -16.52
CA TYR A 101 1.93 -2.16 -17.42
C TYR A 101 0.75 -1.74 -18.31
N LEU A 102 0.70 -0.47 -18.69
CA LEU A 102 -0.34 0.11 -19.55
C LEU A 102 0.11 0.09 -21.02
N ALA A 103 -0.86 -0.06 -21.94
CA ALA A 103 -0.60 -0.03 -23.37
C ALA A 103 -0.23 1.36 -23.90
N GLU A 104 -0.80 2.39 -23.29
CA GLU A 104 -0.51 3.78 -23.60
C GLU A 104 -0.23 4.51 -22.29
N ASN A 105 0.75 5.42 -22.32
CA ASN A 105 1.03 6.26 -21.18
C ASN A 105 -0.15 7.21 -20.95
N ILE A 106 -0.75 7.14 -19.78
CA ILE A 106 -1.81 8.06 -19.41
C ILE A 106 -1.13 9.28 -18.79
N GLU A 107 -1.37 10.46 -19.35
CA GLU A 107 -1.09 11.71 -18.65
C GLU A 107 -1.93 11.72 -17.37
N VAL A 108 -1.30 11.36 -16.25
CA VAL A 108 -1.90 11.55 -14.93
C VAL A 108 -1.92 13.05 -14.70
N LYS A 109 -2.97 13.73 -15.19
CA LYS A 109 -3.26 15.10 -14.81
C LYS A 109 -3.40 15.09 -13.29
N SER A 110 -2.42 15.66 -12.60
CA SER A 110 -2.51 15.99 -11.18
C SER A 110 -3.55 17.10 -11.00
N SER A 111 -4.79 16.85 -11.40
CA SER A 111 -5.91 17.66 -10.96
C SER A 111 -5.93 17.53 -9.43
N GLY A 112 -5.71 18.64 -8.74
CA GLY A 112 -5.71 18.76 -7.28
C GLY A 112 -7.11 18.53 -6.69
N LYS A 113 -7.70 17.38 -7.00
CA LYS A 113 -8.88 16.78 -6.40
C LYS A 113 -8.62 15.28 -6.25
N VAL A 114 -7.52 14.94 -5.58
CA VAL A 114 -7.54 13.76 -4.71
C VAL A 114 -8.59 14.11 -3.67
N THR A 115 -9.72 13.40 -3.63
CA THR A 115 -10.45 13.29 -2.37
C THR A 115 -9.45 12.65 -1.41
N GLU A 116 -8.68 13.48 -0.70
CA GLU A 116 -7.69 13.12 0.31
C GLU A 116 -8.43 12.42 1.44
N GLN A 117 -8.87 11.18 1.22
CA GLN A 117 -9.13 10.27 2.30
C GLN A 117 -7.77 9.88 2.85
N VAL A 118 -7.27 10.76 3.72
CA VAL A 118 -6.07 10.50 4.50
C VAL A 118 -6.34 9.26 5.31
N THR A 119 -5.51 8.23 5.07
CA THR A 119 -5.70 6.94 5.69
C THR A 119 -5.66 7.05 7.22
N PRO A 120 -6.36 6.19 7.97
CA PRO A 120 -6.30 6.19 9.44
C PRO A 120 -4.88 6.13 10.00
N GLN A 121 -3.97 5.44 9.30
CA GLN A 121 -2.55 5.31 9.63
C GLN A 121 -1.85 6.67 9.55
N VAL A 122 -2.05 7.42 8.46
CA VAL A 122 -1.49 8.76 8.31
C VAL A 122 -2.09 9.68 9.39
N LYS A 123 -3.41 9.66 9.63
CA LYS A 123 -4.04 10.45 10.71
C LYS A 123 -3.42 10.16 12.10
N ARG A 124 -3.20 8.88 12.42
CA ARG A 124 -2.52 8.46 13.66
C ARG A 124 -1.10 9.01 13.74
N LEU A 125 -0.33 8.94 12.66
CA LEU A 125 1.02 9.52 12.60
C LEU A 125 1.00 11.04 12.81
N LEU A 126 0.10 11.75 12.14
CA LEU A 126 0.00 13.21 12.28
C LEU A 126 -0.32 13.60 13.73
N SER A 127 -1.26 12.89 14.36
CA SER A 127 -1.63 13.08 15.76
C SER A 127 -0.44 12.86 16.70
N CYS A 128 0.36 11.81 16.45
CA CYS A 128 1.59 11.51 17.18
C CYS A 128 2.63 12.65 17.07
N LEU A 129 2.73 13.29 15.90
CA LEU A 129 3.67 14.39 15.63
C LEU A 129 3.16 15.78 16.08
N LYS A 130 1.92 15.90 16.59
CA LYS A 130 1.30 17.18 17.00
C LYS A 130 2.12 17.93 18.05
N LYS A 131 2.74 17.21 19.00
CA LYS A 131 3.46 17.81 20.13
C LYS A 131 4.92 18.11 19.85
N LYS A 132 5.66 17.19 19.21
CA LYS A 132 7.10 17.34 18.98
C LYS A 132 7.58 16.50 17.79
N PRO A 133 8.71 16.87 17.16
CA PRO A 133 9.36 16.02 16.18
C PRO A 133 9.83 14.70 16.79
N LEU A 134 9.58 13.58 16.10
CA LEU A 134 9.94 12.24 16.54
C LEU A 134 10.82 11.54 15.51
N SER A 135 11.71 10.67 15.98
CA SER A 135 12.42 9.73 15.11
C SER A 135 11.47 8.59 14.70
N VAL A 136 11.86 7.81 13.69
CA VAL A 136 11.13 6.59 13.30
C VAL A 136 10.86 5.69 14.52
N LYS A 137 11.90 5.45 15.33
CA LYS A 137 11.81 4.64 16.55
C LYS A 137 10.83 5.24 17.56
N GLY A 138 10.94 6.53 17.84
CA GLY A 138 10.06 7.19 18.81
C GLY A 138 8.60 7.26 18.35
N ALA A 139 8.35 7.46 17.05
CA ALA A 139 7.00 7.44 16.50
C ALA A 139 6.38 6.04 16.56
N MET A 140 7.17 4.99 16.28
CA MET A 140 6.74 3.59 16.41
C MET A 140 6.39 3.23 17.86
N GLU A 141 7.23 3.62 18.83
CA GLU A 141 6.98 3.40 20.26
C GLU A 141 5.66 4.04 20.70
N VAL A 142 5.41 5.31 20.33
CA VAL A 142 4.17 6.02 20.67
C VAL A 142 2.94 5.38 20.02
N LEU A 143 3.08 4.83 18.80
CA LEU A 143 1.98 4.19 18.08
C LEU A 143 1.78 2.70 18.46
N GLY A 144 2.64 2.13 19.30
CA GLY A 144 2.61 0.71 19.67
C GLY A 144 2.97 -0.23 18.52
N LEU A 145 3.80 0.23 17.57
CA LEU A 145 4.18 -0.53 16.38
C LEU A 145 5.57 -1.13 16.54
N ASN A 146 5.72 -2.42 16.21
CA ASN A 146 7.00 -3.13 16.36
C ASN A 146 7.67 -3.47 15.01
N HIS A 147 6.96 -3.31 13.89
CA HIS A 147 7.49 -3.64 12.56
C HIS A 147 7.86 -2.38 11.76
N ARG A 148 9.17 -2.09 11.70
CA ARG A 148 9.69 -0.86 11.08
C ARG A 148 9.35 -0.72 9.59
N PRO A 149 9.48 -1.75 8.74
CA PRO A 149 9.10 -1.64 7.33
C PRO A 149 7.63 -1.22 7.16
N THR A 150 6.70 -1.85 7.88
CA THR A 150 5.28 -1.49 7.85
C THR A 150 5.07 -0.04 8.27
N PHE A 151 5.71 0.42 9.36
CA PHE A 151 5.65 1.83 9.76
C PHE A 151 6.11 2.77 8.64
N VAL A 152 7.27 2.49 8.03
CA VAL A 152 7.82 3.35 6.97
C VAL A 152 6.87 3.40 5.77
N TYR A 153 6.34 2.26 5.33
CA TYR A 153 5.52 2.18 4.12
C TYR A 153 4.07 2.63 4.31
N ASP A 154 3.48 2.43 5.49
CA ASP A 154 2.04 2.67 5.72
C ASP A 154 1.74 3.96 6.46
N TYR A 155 2.72 4.49 7.18
CA TYR A 155 2.56 5.71 7.98
C TYR A 155 3.42 6.82 7.39
N LEU A 156 4.73 6.59 7.33
CA LEU A 156 5.68 7.68 7.09
C LEU A 156 5.75 8.10 5.63
N LYS A 157 5.97 7.16 4.71
CA LYS A 157 6.16 7.43 3.29
C LYS A 157 4.92 8.11 2.66
N PRO A 158 3.68 7.64 2.87
CA PRO A 158 2.51 8.35 2.37
C PRO A 158 2.41 9.77 2.94
N ALA A 159 2.69 9.94 4.24
CA ALA A 159 2.63 11.26 4.87
C ALA A 159 3.70 12.23 4.35
N THR A 160 4.88 11.74 3.96
CA THR A 160 5.94 12.55 3.33
C THR A 160 5.65 12.83 1.86
N ASP A 161 5.19 11.83 1.11
CA ASP A 161 4.88 11.95 -0.32
C ASP A 161 3.72 12.94 -0.55
N ASP A 162 2.72 12.92 0.33
CA ASP A 162 1.59 13.87 0.30
C ASP A 162 1.93 15.24 0.96
N GLY A 163 3.14 15.41 1.48
CA GLY A 163 3.62 16.66 2.06
C GLY A 163 2.99 17.05 3.40
N PHE A 164 2.41 16.10 4.15
CA PHE A 164 1.90 16.34 5.50
C PHE A 164 3.02 16.35 6.56
N VAL A 165 4.10 15.61 6.30
CA VAL A 165 5.25 15.44 7.18
C VAL A 165 6.54 15.73 6.41
N GLU A 166 7.52 16.33 7.08
CA GLU A 166 8.84 16.61 6.50
C GLU A 166 9.98 16.17 7.44
N MET A 167 11.16 15.96 6.87
CA MET A 167 12.38 15.65 7.61
C MET A 167 12.93 16.91 8.29
N THR A 168 13.48 16.74 9.50
CA THR A 168 14.17 17.84 10.19
C THR A 168 15.55 18.14 9.64
N GLN A 169 16.21 17.15 9.01
CA GLN A 169 17.53 17.27 8.39
C GLN A 169 17.44 16.79 6.93
N PRO A 170 16.92 17.61 6.00
CA PRO A 170 16.71 17.20 4.60
C PRO A 170 18.03 16.85 3.89
N ASP A 171 19.12 17.58 4.19
CA ASP A 171 20.42 17.38 3.56
C ASP A 171 21.13 16.10 4.05
N SER A 172 20.70 15.55 5.18
CA SER A 172 21.29 14.36 5.81
C SER A 172 20.22 13.33 6.13
N GLN A 173 19.58 12.79 5.08
CA GLN A 173 18.46 11.86 5.22
C GLN A 173 18.78 10.63 6.07
N LYS A 174 20.02 10.12 6.00
CA LYS A 174 20.49 8.95 6.76
C LYS A 174 21.06 9.30 8.14
N SER A 175 20.88 10.54 8.61
CA SER A 175 21.38 10.99 9.91
C SER A 175 20.83 10.12 11.05
N PRO A 176 21.67 9.67 12.01
CA PRO A 176 21.22 8.91 13.16
C PRO A 176 20.28 9.72 14.08
N THR A 177 20.32 11.05 13.99
CA THR A 177 19.45 11.96 14.76
C THR A 177 18.27 12.48 13.93
N GLN A 178 18.00 11.89 12.76
CA GLN A 178 16.88 12.28 11.91
C GLN A 178 15.54 12.15 12.65
N LYS A 179 14.72 13.21 12.54
CA LYS A 179 13.36 13.28 13.05
C LYS A 179 12.43 13.79 11.95
N TYR A 180 11.14 13.61 12.20
CA TYR A 180 10.07 14.04 11.31
C TYR A 180 9.14 15.00 12.05
N ARG A 181 8.63 16.01 11.35
CA ARG A 181 7.73 17.03 11.90
C ARG A 181 6.59 17.34 10.94
N LEU A 182 5.49 17.87 11.47
CA LEU A 182 4.35 18.30 10.66
C LEU A 182 4.69 19.53 9.82
N THR A 183 4.26 19.53 8.56
CA THR A 183 4.26 20.71 7.70
C THR A 183 3.04 21.60 8.01
N LYS A 184 2.94 22.77 7.35
CA LYS A 184 1.73 23.61 7.41
C LYS A 184 0.50 22.83 6.93
N LYS A 185 0.64 22.03 5.87
CA LYS A 185 -0.43 21.18 5.30
C LYS A 185 -0.89 20.13 6.32
N GLY A 186 0.06 19.42 6.95
CA GLY A 186 -0.26 18.42 7.98
C GLY A 186 -0.98 18.99 9.20
N LYS A 187 -0.59 20.20 9.64
CA LYS A 187 -1.28 20.89 10.75
C LYS A 187 -2.70 21.31 10.38
N ALA A 188 -2.90 21.84 9.17
CA ALA A 188 -4.22 22.27 8.69
C ALA A 188 -5.20 21.10 8.59
N LEU A 189 -4.72 19.91 8.21
CA LEU A 189 -5.54 18.70 8.15
C LEU A 189 -6.03 18.25 9.53
N LEU A 190 -5.16 18.27 10.56
CA LEU A 190 -5.56 17.94 11.93
C LEU A 190 -6.64 18.90 12.45
N LEU A 191 -6.50 20.20 12.18
CA LEU A 191 -7.48 21.21 12.60
C LEU A 191 -8.86 21.03 11.95
N LYS A 192 -8.91 20.54 10.70
CA LYS A 192 -10.18 20.21 10.03
C LYS A 192 -10.86 18.98 10.64
N THR A 193 -10.07 18.02 11.11
CA THR A 193 -10.62 16.75 11.62
C THR A 193 -11.12 16.88 13.06
N ASP A 194 -10.48 17.74 13.88
CA ASP A 194 -10.91 18.05 15.25
C ASP A 194 -12.23 18.86 15.30
N GLY A 195 -12.72 19.39 14.17
CA GLY A 195 -13.94 20.20 14.07
C GLY A 195 -15.21 19.45 13.65
N ASP A 196 -15.08 18.20 13.21
CA ASP A 196 -16.21 17.37 12.74
C ASP A 196 -16.78 16.44 13.85
N GLU A 197 -16.27 16.54 15.09
CA GLU A 197 -16.73 15.78 16.27
C GLU A 197 -17.48 16.64 17.32
N GLN A 198 -18.02 17.80 16.94
CA GLN A 198 -18.91 18.62 17.80
C GLN A 198 -20.28 18.87 17.18
#